data_AF-A0A523JIT7-F1
#
_entry.id   AF-A0A523JIT7-F1
#
_cell.length_a   1.000
_cell.length_b   1.000
_cell.length_c   1.000
_cell.angle_alpha   90.00
_cell.angle_beta   90.00
_cell.angle_gamma   90.00
#
_symmetry.space_group_name_H-M   'P 1'
#
loop_
_entity.id
_entity.type
_entity.pdbx_description
1 polymer ?
#
loop_
_entity_poly.entity_id
_entity_poly.type
_entity_poly.pdbx_seq_one_letter_code
_entity_poly.pdbx_strand_id
1 'polypeptide(L)'
;MKNEIVEIALISTGGTIEKRYDEVEGTLVNRESMVKHNVLDKLRSPYSHIHLRSILSKDSLYFTSEDRQLLLETILEEFALGRKVVVLHGTDTMSLSAHYVHDHLDGVKFPLVFTGAMKPLGFVDSDAFQNVTEALMAVKILDPGVYISFHNKVFTVPGVEKNPEKRTFEEV
;
A
#
# COMPACT_ATOMS: atom_id res chain seq x y z
N MET A 1 -10.16 -13.85 -20.02
CA MET A 1 -9.22 -12.72 -19.80
C MET A 1 -7.96 -13.01 -20.60
N LYS A 2 -7.42 -12.03 -21.35
CA LYS A 2 -6.13 -12.19 -22.03
C LYS A 2 -5.00 -12.13 -21.01
N ASN A 3 -3.89 -12.83 -21.26
CA ASN A 3 -2.68 -12.81 -20.43
C ASN A 3 -1.86 -11.51 -20.65
N GLU A 4 -2.52 -10.37 -20.52
CA GLU A 4 -1.89 -9.06 -20.66
C GLU A 4 -1.14 -8.69 -19.38
N ILE A 5 0.02 -8.06 -19.54
CA ILE A 5 0.80 -7.57 -18.40
C ILE A 5 0.04 -6.41 -17.76
N VAL A 6 -0.15 -6.50 -16.45
CA VAL A 6 -0.80 -5.45 -15.67
C VAL A 6 0.26 -4.55 -15.04
N GLU A 7 0.18 -3.25 -15.31
CA GLU A 7 1.03 -2.23 -14.71
C GLU A 7 0.44 -1.79 -13.36
N ILE A 8 1.21 -1.99 -12.28
CA ILE A 8 0.79 -1.71 -10.90
C ILE A 8 1.81 -0.76 -10.26
N ALA A 9 1.34 0.38 -9.76
CA ALA A 9 2.13 1.23 -8.87
C ALA A 9 1.94 0.75 -7.42
N LEU A 10 3.05 0.47 -6.73
CA LEU A 10 3.09 0.19 -5.32
C LEU A 10 3.66 1.41 -4.60
N ILE A 11 2.80 2.22 -4.00
CA ILE A 11 3.18 3.45 -3.31
C ILE A 11 3.43 3.14 -1.84
N SER A 12 4.61 3.48 -1.32
CA SER A 12 4.95 3.34 0.10
C SER A 12 4.93 4.70 0.80
N THR A 13 4.15 4.83 1.88
CA THR A 13 4.07 6.08 2.68
C THR A 13 4.84 6.03 4.02
N GLY A 14 5.42 4.89 4.39
CA GLY A 14 6.42 4.79 5.48
C GLY A 14 6.24 3.65 6.49
N GLY A 15 7.10 3.71 7.53
CA GLY A 15 7.06 2.95 8.80
C GLY A 15 7.91 1.67 8.85
N THR A 16 9.15 1.73 9.37
CA THR A 16 10.05 0.62 9.84
C THR A 16 10.35 -0.55 8.87
N ILE A 17 9.67 -0.59 7.73
CA ILE A 17 9.79 -1.57 6.65
C ILE A 17 10.90 -1.13 5.67
N GLU A 18 11.67 -0.08 5.97
CA GLU A 18 12.62 0.51 5.01
C GLU A 18 14.03 0.74 5.56
N LYS A 19 14.36 0.25 6.77
CA LYS A 19 15.71 0.44 7.35
C LYS A 19 16.24 -0.84 7.99
N ARG A 20 17.35 -1.34 7.46
CA ARG A 20 18.37 -2.00 8.29
C ARG A 20 19.33 -0.93 8.81
N TYR A 21 19.71 -1.05 10.08
CA TYR A 21 20.83 -0.33 10.65
C TYR A 21 22.10 -1.04 10.21
N ASP A 22 23.06 -0.31 9.64
CA ASP A 22 24.39 -0.83 9.31
C ASP A 22 25.40 -0.06 10.18
N GLU A 23 26.01 -0.79 11.12
CA GLU A 23 26.99 -0.25 12.07
C GLU A 23 28.36 0.01 11.44
N VAL A 24 28.59 -0.40 10.18
CA VAL A 24 29.94 -0.55 9.64
C VAL A 24 30.39 0.63 8.77
N GLU A 25 29.55 1.20 7.89
CA GLU A 25 30.07 2.07 6.81
C GLU A 25 29.65 3.55 6.81
N GLY A 26 28.76 4.00 7.69
CA GLY A 26 28.49 5.43 7.89
C GLY A 26 28.13 6.25 6.63
N THR A 27 27.74 5.61 5.52
CA THR A 27 27.45 6.27 4.23
C THR A 27 26.16 5.74 3.59
N LEU A 28 25.39 6.68 3.02
CA LEU A 28 24.10 6.43 2.35
C LEU A 28 24.33 5.85 0.95
N VAL A 29 24.35 4.52 0.83
CA VAL A 29 24.30 3.82 -0.47
C VAL A 29 22.87 3.33 -0.71
N ASN A 30 22.43 3.33 -1.98
CA ASN A 30 21.10 2.98 -2.49
C ASN A 30 20.32 2.00 -1.59
N ARG A 31 19.40 2.54 -0.78
CA ARG A 31 18.59 1.75 0.17
C ARG A 31 17.46 1.08 -0.58
N GLU A 32 17.65 -0.17 -0.98
CA GLU A 32 16.57 -0.98 -1.52
C GLU A 32 15.47 -1.15 -0.45
N SER A 33 14.22 -0.82 -0.81
CA SER A 33 13.07 -0.91 0.08
C SER A 33 12.91 -2.34 0.62
N MET A 34 12.70 -2.55 1.92
CA MET A 34 12.53 -3.93 2.42
C MET A 34 11.26 -4.58 1.87
N VAL A 35 10.28 -3.81 1.39
CA VAL A 35 9.15 -4.34 0.63
C VAL A 35 9.63 -5.08 -0.61
N LYS A 36 10.60 -4.51 -1.33
CA LYS A 36 11.19 -5.13 -2.52
C LYS A 36 11.77 -6.50 -2.17
N HIS A 37 12.67 -6.55 -1.19
CA HIS A 37 13.36 -7.80 -0.83
C HIS A 37 12.52 -8.83 -0.09
N ASN A 38 11.70 -8.39 0.86
CA ASN A 38 10.97 -9.31 1.72
C ASN A 38 9.64 -9.75 1.12
N VAL A 39 9.11 -9.01 0.14
CA VAL A 39 7.86 -9.36 -0.55
C VAL A 39 8.09 -9.52 -2.05
N LEU A 40 8.42 -8.45 -2.79
CA LEU A 40 8.38 -8.48 -4.26
C LEU A 40 9.33 -9.51 -4.89
N ASP A 41 10.56 -9.60 -4.41
CA ASP A 41 11.58 -10.55 -4.91
C ASP A 41 11.19 -12.02 -4.65
N LYS A 42 10.28 -12.26 -3.68
CA LYS A 42 9.77 -13.60 -3.35
C LYS A 42 8.49 -13.94 -4.12
N LEU A 43 7.84 -12.95 -4.73
CA LEU A 43 6.62 -13.16 -5.51
C LEU A 43 6.96 -13.59 -6.94
N ARG A 44 6.23 -14.60 -7.43
CA ARG A 44 6.24 -14.98 -8.84
C ARG A 44 5.06 -14.33 -9.53
N SER A 45 5.28 -13.20 -10.20
CA SER A 45 4.22 -12.45 -10.87
C SER A 45 4.53 -12.18 -12.35
N PRO A 46 4.48 -13.21 -13.22
CA PRO A 46 4.88 -13.08 -14.64
C PRO A 46 3.96 -12.19 -15.49
N TYR A 47 2.78 -11.83 -14.97
CA TYR A 47 1.78 -10.99 -15.66
C TYR A 47 1.55 -9.67 -14.93
N SER A 48 2.52 -9.20 -14.16
CA SER A 48 2.43 -7.89 -13.54
C SER A 48 3.80 -7.22 -13.47
N HIS A 49 3.84 -5.95 -13.86
CA HIS A 49 4.98 -5.08 -13.64
C HIS A 49 4.66 -4.18 -12.46
N ILE A 50 5.49 -4.27 -11.42
CA ILE A 50 5.27 -3.55 -10.16
C ILE A 50 6.28 -2.40 -10.08
N HIS A 51 5.78 -1.17 -10.09
CA HIS A 51 6.55 0.07 -9.93
C HIS A 51 6.49 0.50 -8.48
N LEU A 52 7.56 0.24 -7.73
CA LEU A 52 7.66 0.67 -6.34
C LEU A 52 8.05 2.15 -6.28
N ARG A 53 7.23 2.96 -5.59
CA ARG A 53 7.46 4.39 -5.38
C ARG A 53 7.32 4.72 -3.89
N SER A 54 8.43 5.02 -3.21
CA SER A 54 8.42 5.50 -1.83
C SER A 54 8.31 7.03 -1.81
N ILE A 55 7.23 7.57 -1.23
CA ILE A 55 6.98 9.02 -1.19
C ILE A 55 7.22 9.63 0.20
N LEU A 56 7.12 8.82 1.26
CA LEU A 56 7.24 9.25 2.65
C LEU A 56 7.88 8.14 3.49
N SER A 57 8.36 8.49 4.68
CA SER A 57 8.89 7.55 5.67
C SER A 57 8.42 7.94 7.08
N LYS A 58 7.10 8.04 7.24
CA LYS A 58 6.44 8.47 8.49
C LYS A 58 5.67 7.33 9.14
N ASP A 59 5.56 7.38 10.46
CA ASP A 59 4.57 6.59 11.19
C ASP A 59 3.17 7.16 10.91
N SER A 60 2.18 6.28 10.69
CA SER A 60 0.81 6.70 10.41
C SER A 60 0.21 7.60 11.48
N LEU A 61 0.64 7.48 12.74
CA LEU A 61 0.20 8.35 13.84
C LEU A 61 0.57 9.81 13.63
N TYR A 62 1.58 10.10 12.80
CA TYR A 62 2.02 11.46 12.47
C TYR A 62 1.70 11.84 11.02
N PHE A 63 0.81 11.11 10.36
CA PHE A 63 0.42 11.38 8.97
C PHE A 63 -0.52 12.59 8.89
N THR A 64 -0.05 13.69 8.29
CA THR A 64 -0.75 14.99 8.28
C THR A 64 -1.68 15.15 7.08
N SER A 65 -2.46 16.23 7.03
CA SER A 65 -3.29 16.61 5.87
C SER A 65 -2.44 16.77 4.61
N GLU A 66 -1.27 17.38 4.73
CA GLU A 66 -0.34 17.62 3.63
C GLU A 66 0.23 16.30 3.11
N ASP A 67 0.49 15.34 4.00
CA ASP A 67 0.91 14.00 3.59
C ASP A 67 -0.18 13.27 2.79
N ARG A 68 -1.46 13.46 3.14
CA ARG A 68 -2.60 12.89 2.40
C ARG A 68 -2.78 13.57 1.04
N GLN A 69 -2.58 14.88 0.97
CA GLN A 69 -2.60 15.62 -0.28
C GLN A 69 -1.48 15.13 -1.22
N LEU A 70 -0.25 14.97 -0.72
CA LEU A 70 0.86 14.41 -1.49
C LEU A 70 0.56 12.98 -1.98
N LEU A 71 -0.05 12.16 -1.13
CA LEU A 71 -0.48 10.81 -1.51
C LEU A 71 -1.52 10.85 -2.63
N LEU A 72 -2.54 11.72 -2.53
CA LEU A 72 -3.55 11.90 -3.57
C LEU A 72 -2.92 12.32 -4.90
N GLU A 73 -2.04 13.32 -4.88
CA GLU A 73 -1.32 13.79 -6.09
C GLU A 73 -0.50 12.67 -6.72
N THR A 74 0.22 11.89 -5.90
CA THR A 74 0.97 10.72 -6.36
C THR A 74 0.05 9.69 -7.03
N ILE A 75 -1.11 9.39 -6.43
CA ILE A 75 -2.08 8.44 -6.99
C ILE A 75 -2.59 8.92 -8.36
N LEU A 76 -2.90 10.22 -8.48
CA LEU A 76 -3.38 10.81 -9.73
C LEU A 76 -2.31 10.74 -10.84
N GLU A 77 -1.04 10.95 -10.51
CA GLU A 77 0.07 10.77 -11.45
C GLU A 77 0.16 9.32 -11.95
N GLU A 78 0.05 8.32 -11.06
CA GLU A 78 0.11 6.91 -11.46
C GLU A 78 -1.12 6.51 -12.31
N PHE A 79 -2.30 7.04 -11.98
CA PHE A 79 -3.50 6.87 -12.80
C PHE A 79 -3.36 7.50 -14.18
N ALA A 80 -2.71 8.65 -14.30
CA ALA A 80 -2.42 9.27 -15.60
C ALA A 80 -1.50 8.41 -16.49
N LEU A 81 -0.66 7.58 -15.88
CA LEU A 81 0.17 6.57 -16.56
C LEU A 81 -0.58 5.27 -16.88
N GLY A 82 -1.87 5.18 -16.56
CA GLY A 82 -2.69 3.99 -16.78
C GLY A 82 -2.42 2.85 -15.79
N ARG A 83 -1.81 3.15 -14.64
CA ARG A 83 -1.45 2.14 -13.63
C ARG A 83 -2.57 1.93 -12.63
N LYS A 84 -2.73 0.68 -12.20
CA LYS A 84 -3.50 0.34 -11.01
C LYS A 84 -2.67 0.62 -9.78
N VAL A 85 -3.27 0.99 -8.65
CA VAL A 85 -2.50 1.50 -7.50
C VAL A 85 -2.74 0.66 -6.25
N VAL A 86 -1.65 0.27 -5.60
CA VAL A 86 -1.64 -0.26 -4.24
C VAL A 86 -0.88 0.70 -3.34
N VAL A 87 -1.45 1.08 -2.22
CA VAL A 87 -0.82 1.96 -1.22
C VAL A 87 -0.48 1.15 0.02
N LEU A 88 0.81 1.12 0.37
CA LEU A 88 1.31 0.63 1.64
C LEU A 88 1.29 1.76 2.65
N HIS A 89 0.44 1.62 3.67
CA HIS A 89 0.20 2.64 4.68
C HIS A 89 0.25 2.03 6.08
N GLY A 90 0.67 2.82 7.07
CA GLY A 90 0.55 2.43 8.48
C GLY A 90 -0.93 2.32 8.90
N THR A 91 -1.25 1.32 9.72
CA THR A 91 -2.65 0.92 9.97
C THR A 91 -3.45 1.91 10.81
N ASP A 92 -2.80 2.73 11.64
CA ASP A 92 -3.50 3.60 12.59
C ASP A 92 -4.34 4.69 11.93
N THR A 93 -3.89 5.21 10.79
CA THR A 93 -4.60 6.26 10.04
C THR A 93 -4.92 5.86 8.60
N MET A 94 -4.79 4.58 8.26
CA MET A 94 -5.08 4.06 6.92
C MET A 94 -6.53 4.32 6.49
N SER A 95 -7.51 4.05 7.37
CA SER A 95 -8.92 4.31 7.08
C SER A 95 -9.13 5.80 6.78
N LEU A 96 -8.58 6.70 7.60
CA LEU A 96 -8.67 8.14 7.40
C LEU A 96 -8.06 8.59 6.06
N SER A 97 -6.87 8.09 5.72
CA SER A 97 -6.22 8.39 4.43
C SER A 97 -7.01 7.84 3.24
N ALA A 98 -7.58 6.63 3.36
CA ALA A 98 -8.39 6.04 2.30
C ALA A 98 -9.70 6.81 2.07
N HIS A 99 -10.39 7.22 3.14
CA HIS A 99 -11.59 8.09 3.04
C HIS A 99 -11.25 9.44 2.43
N TYR A 100 -10.17 10.09 2.90
CA TYR A 100 -9.72 11.35 2.33
C TYR A 100 -9.48 11.22 0.81
N VAL A 101 -8.77 10.20 0.37
CA VAL A 101 -8.50 9.98 -1.05
C VAL A 101 -9.78 9.67 -1.82
N HIS A 102 -10.68 8.85 -1.27
CA HIS A 102 -11.99 8.59 -1.86
C HIS A 102 -12.77 9.90 -2.10
N ASP A 103 -12.83 10.78 -1.10
CA ASP A 103 -13.62 12.01 -1.14
C ASP A 103 -13.07 13.07 -2.10
N HIS A 104 -11.78 12.96 -2.48
CA HIS A 104 -11.10 13.90 -3.37
C HIS A 104 -10.75 13.30 -4.74
N LEU A 105 -11.16 12.05 -5.01
CA LEU A 105 -10.98 11.41 -6.32
C LEU A 105 -12.22 11.64 -7.20
N ASP A 106 -12.07 12.51 -8.19
CA ASP A 106 -13.09 12.70 -9.22
C ASP A 106 -12.99 11.61 -10.31
N GLY A 107 -13.93 10.66 -10.27
CA GLY A 107 -14.06 9.61 -11.30
C GLY A 107 -12.89 8.63 -11.31
N VAL A 108 -12.91 7.68 -10.38
CA VAL A 108 -11.90 6.62 -10.27
C VAL A 108 -11.92 5.73 -11.52
N LYS A 109 -10.83 5.76 -12.31
CA LYS A 109 -10.70 4.97 -13.55
C LYS A 109 -10.03 3.62 -13.35
N PHE A 110 -9.25 3.47 -12.29
CA PHE A 110 -8.53 2.24 -11.95
C PHE A 110 -8.73 1.91 -10.47
N PRO A 111 -8.75 0.63 -10.09
CA PRO A 111 -8.80 0.24 -8.69
C PRO A 111 -7.60 0.79 -7.90
N LEU A 112 -7.90 1.29 -6.70
CA LEU A 112 -6.95 1.75 -5.69
C LEU A 112 -7.15 0.91 -4.43
N VAL A 113 -6.10 0.20 -4.01
CA VAL A 113 -6.16 -0.67 -2.83
C VAL A 113 -5.15 -0.22 -1.78
N PHE A 114 -5.65 0.18 -0.61
CA PHE A 114 -4.83 0.41 0.57
C PHE A 114 -4.58 -0.91 1.30
N THR A 115 -3.37 -1.05 1.82
CA THR A 115 -3.01 -2.16 2.69
C THR A 115 -1.84 -1.79 3.60
N GLY A 116 -1.50 -2.67 4.52
CA GLY A 116 -0.42 -2.49 5.47
C GLY A 116 -0.21 -3.75 6.29
N ALA A 117 0.30 -3.59 7.51
CA ALA A 117 0.52 -4.71 8.40
C ALA A 117 0.30 -4.30 9.86
N MET A 118 -0.28 -5.19 10.66
CA MET A 118 -0.35 -5.03 12.11
C MET A 118 1.01 -5.30 12.76
N LYS A 119 1.83 -6.14 12.14
CA LYS A 119 3.21 -6.44 12.53
C LYS A 119 4.17 -6.01 11.43
N PRO A 120 5.20 -5.20 11.73
CA PRO A 120 6.15 -4.74 10.73
C PRO A 120 6.83 -5.90 9.97
N LEU A 121 7.16 -5.69 8.69
CA LEU A 121 7.73 -6.69 7.78
C LEU A 121 9.07 -7.31 8.26
N GLY A 122 9.73 -6.71 9.24
CA GLY A 122 10.97 -7.25 9.84
C GLY A 122 10.75 -8.45 10.77
N PHE A 123 9.52 -8.74 11.17
CA PHE A 123 9.19 -9.86 12.06
C PHE A 123 8.86 -11.12 11.27
N VAL A 124 9.30 -12.28 11.78
CA VAL A 124 9.09 -13.60 11.14
C VAL A 124 7.60 -13.93 11.02
N ASP A 125 6.80 -13.48 11.99
CA ASP A 125 5.36 -13.68 12.07
C ASP A 125 4.56 -12.45 11.60
N SER A 126 5.16 -11.63 10.73
CA SER A 126 4.52 -10.47 10.11
C SER A 126 3.42 -10.88 9.12
N ASP A 127 2.30 -10.17 9.19
CA ASP A 127 1.17 -10.25 8.26
C ASP A 127 1.40 -9.45 6.96
N ALA A 128 2.50 -8.70 6.86
CA ALA A 128 2.79 -7.84 5.71
C ALA A 128 2.91 -8.63 4.39
N PHE A 129 3.57 -9.80 4.40
CA PHE A 129 3.70 -10.61 3.18
C PHE A 129 2.33 -11.04 2.65
N GLN A 130 1.45 -11.49 3.55
CA GLN A 130 0.09 -11.88 3.22
C GLN A 130 -0.70 -10.67 2.67
N ASN A 131 -0.79 -9.60 3.44
CA ASN A 131 -1.62 -8.44 3.10
C ASN A 131 -1.19 -7.78 1.76
N VAL A 132 0.12 -7.67 1.51
CA VAL A 132 0.62 -7.10 0.23
C VAL A 132 0.30 -8.03 -0.94
N THR A 133 0.42 -9.34 -0.77
CA THR A 133 0.08 -10.31 -1.81
C THR A 133 -1.41 -10.25 -2.15
N GLU A 134 -2.26 -10.19 -1.12
CA GLU A 134 -3.71 -10.04 -1.26
C GLU A 134 -4.06 -8.73 -1.98
N ALA A 135 -3.44 -7.61 -1.61
CA ALA A 135 -3.68 -6.31 -2.24
C ALA A 135 -3.26 -6.29 -3.72
N LEU A 136 -2.11 -6.88 -4.06
CA LEU A 136 -1.65 -7.02 -5.45
C LEU A 136 -2.60 -7.89 -6.29
N MET A 137 -3.25 -8.89 -5.68
CA MET A 137 -4.27 -9.70 -6.35
C MET A 137 -5.59 -8.92 -6.48
N ALA A 138 -6.04 -8.29 -5.40
CA ALA A 138 -7.27 -7.50 -5.33
C ALA A 138 -7.27 -6.39 -6.38
N VAL A 139 -6.20 -5.59 -6.47
CA VAL A 139 -6.11 -4.48 -7.44
C VAL A 139 -6.25 -4.97 -8.88
N LYS A 140 -5.92 -6.24 -9.18
CA LYS A 140 -6.01 -6.77 -10.54
C LYS A 140 -7.44 -7.13 -10.94
N ILE A 141 -8.26 -7.54 -9.99
CA ILE A 141 -9.58 -8.14 -10.23
C ILE A 141 -10.75 -7.23 -9.86
N LEU A 142 -10.51 -6.21 -9.02
CA LEU A 142 -11.54 -5.26 -8.61
C LEU A 142 -11.84 -4.25 -9.72
N ASP A 143 -13.11 -3.84 -9.79
CA ASP A 143 -13.55 -2.72 -10.60
C ASP A 143 -13.01 -1.39 -10.03
N PRO A 144 -12.96 -0.32 -10.84
CA PRO A 144 -12.52 0.99 -10.39
C PRO A 144 -13.25 1.45 -9.11
N GLY A 145 -12.48 1.82 -8.09
CA GLY A 145 -12.97 2.17 -6.76
C GLY A 145 -11.82 2.25 -5.76
N VAL A 146 -12.12 2.69 -4.53
CA VAL A 146 -11.17 2.77 -3.41
C VAL A 146 -11.48 1.67 -2.41
N TYR A 147 -10.46 0.91 -2.02
CA TYR A 147 -10.62 -0.27 -1.18
C TYR A 147 -9.52 -0.36 -0.12
N ILE A 148 -9.79 -1.10 0.95
CA ILE A 148 -8.78 -1.63 1.87
C ILE A 148 -8.74 -3.15 1.69
N SER A 149 -7.55 -3.73 1.53
CA SER A 149 -7.34 -5.18 1.54
C SER A 149 -6.54 -5.56 2.77
N PHE A 150 -7.13 -6.36 3.66
CA PHE A 150 -6.52 -6.77 4.92
C PHE A 150 -7.04 -8.13 5.39
N HIS A 151 -6.13 -9.03 5.79
CA HIS A 151 -6.47 -10.34 6.38
C HIS A 151 -7.53 -11.15 5.60
N ASN A 152 -7.30 -11.37 4.30
CA ASN A 152 -8.19 -12.09 3.37
C ASN A 152 -9.56 -11.43 3.12
N LYS A 153 -9.75 -10.15 3.49
CA LYS A 153 -10.97 -9.41 3.21
C LYS A 153 -10.66 -8.11 2.47
N VAL A 154 -11.49 -7.81 1.47
CA VAL A 154 -11.53 -6.51 0.80
C VAL A 154 -12.72 -5.74 1.35
N PHE A 155 -12.48 -4.48 1.70
CA PHE A 155 -13.47 -3.53 2.19
C PHE A 155 -13.59 -2.39 1.18
N THR A 156 -14.82 -2.01 0.85
CA THR A 156 -15.07 -0.81 0.04
C THR A 156 -14.97 0.43 0.92
N VAL A 157 -14.41 1.51 0.38
CA VAL A 157 -14.36 2.82 1.03
C VAL A 157 -15.42 3.71 0.34
N PRO A 158 -16.23 4.48 1.10
CA PRO A 158 -16.18 4.67 2.55
C PRO A 158 -16.87 3.53 3.33
N GLY A 159 -16.76 3.56 4.66
CA GLY A 159 -17.44 2.62 5.56
C GLY A 159 -16.54 1.52 6.14
N VAL A 160 -15.26 1.81 6.35
CA VAL A 160 -14.29 0.86 6.92
C VAL A 160 -13.39 1.49 7.97
N GLU A 161 -13.27 0.85 9.12
CA GLU A 161 -12.43 1.33 10.23
C GLU A 161 -11.52 0.24 10.77
N LYS A 162 -10.43 0.65 11.43
CA LYS A 162 -9.54 -0.26 12.16
C LYS A 162 -10.25 -0.73 13.43
N ASN A 163 -10.33 -2.04 13.63
CA ASN A 163 -10.71 -2.65 14.90
C ASN A 163 -9.44 -2.99 15.70
N PRO A 164 -9.10 -2.23 16.76
CA PRO A 164 -7.88 -2.47 17.54
C PRO A 164 -7.92 -3.76 18.36
N GLU A 165 -9.11 -4.18 18.81
CA GLU A 165 -9.30 -5.38 19.64
C GLU A 165 -9.00 -6.65 18.83
N LYS A 166 -9.57 -6.74 17.62
CA LYS A 166 -9.35 -7.84 16.68
C LYS A 166 -8.07 -7.70 15.86
N ARG A 167 -7.38 -6.55 15.97
CA ARG A 167 -6.19 -6.21 15.19
C ARG A 167 -6.43 -6.40 13.68
N THR A 168 -7.51 -5.81 13.17
CA THR A 168 -7.90 -5.92 11.75
C THR A 168 -8.75 -4.71 11.34
N PHE A 169 -9.42 -4.77 10.19
CA PHE A 169 -10.40 -3.79 9.73
C PHE A 169 -11.81 -4.40 9.70
N GLU A 170 -12.83 -3.57 9.87
CA GLU A 170 -14.23 -3.97 9.76
C GLU A 170 -15.11 -2.88 9.13
N GLU A 171 -16.27 -3.28 8.62
CA GLU A 171 -17.27 -2.38 8.06
C GLU A 171 -18.03 -1.67 9.19
N VAL A 172 -18.36 -0.40 8.97
CA VAL A 172 -19.11 0.47 9.92
C VAL A 172 -20.39 1.02 9.31
#